data_AF-A0A0F9D1A1-F1
#
_entry.id   AF-A0A0F9D1A1-F1
#
_cell.length_a   1.000
_cell.length_b   1.000
_cell.length_c   1.000
_cell.angle_alpha   90.00
_cell.angle_beta   90.00
_cell.angle_gamma   90.00
#
_symmetry.space_group_name_H-M   'P 1'
#
loop_
_entity.id
_entity.type
_entity.pdbx_description
1 polymer ?
#
loop_
_entity_poly.entity_id
_entity_poly.type
_entity_poly.pdbx_seq_one_letter_code
_entity_poly.pdbx_strand_id
1 'polypeptide(L)'
;GCYIGVYNVPSAEAIWQNWPWSRMKEEPARLESWLREHWEGIALRRERKKPLTNSPVKLAQFLSDYAFWASYGLEAETFSKGRELYELIWEDARKQVKYLGRYSCFKLLEFLTRYCEIPMEMPDIRPIGGDFPRRTLDVLYPEYHGGLGKGNDPETLRFVAQAVDGAIERLAKEENVELGYYTFEVMLCDYRQSWEGKRQYPGRSQDSELDYRKAIRDHWGGGNRTEMFAARRELFPHWALGEIQGWSGVRKELGHVLREQGYTWSDFLFDYAQTADLSKPVSK
;
A
#
# COMPACT_ATOMS: atom_id res chain seq x y z
N GLY A 1 -11.74 -4.54 0.29
CA GLY A 1 -12.15 -3.13 0.28
C GLY A 1 -12.26 -2.50 1.67
N CYS A 2 -13.34 -2.77 2.42
CA CYS A 2 -13.73 -2.04 3.64
C CYS A 2 -12.62 -1.80 4.67
N TYR A 3 -11.84 -2.82 4.99
CA TYR A 3 -10.83 -2.73 6.05
C TYR A 3 -9.50 -2.09 5.62
N ILE A 4 -9.41 -1.50 4.43
CA ILE A 4 -8.19 -0.85 3.92
C ILE A 4 -7.67 0.29 4.82
N GLY A 5 -8.54 0.83 5.69
CA GLY A 5 -8.21 1.90 6.64
C GLY A 5 -7.20 1.50 7.72
N VAL A 6 -7.03 0.21 8.03
CA VAL A 6 -6.05 -0.25 9.03
C VAL A 6 -4.63 -0.40 8.48
N TYR A 7 -4.48 -0.47 7.15
CA TYR A 7 -3.21 -0.57 6.42
C TYR A 7 -2.32 -1.77 6.77
N ASN A 8 -2.89 -2.84 7.33
CA ASN A 8 -2.24 -4.13 7.55
C ASN A 8 -3.31 -5.23 7.52
N VAL A 9 -2.93 -6.41 7.05
CA VAL A 9 -3.85 -7.55 6.91
C VAL A 9 -4.27 -8.15 8.25
N PRO A 10 -3.37 -8.34 9.24
CA PRO A 10 -3.74 -8.96 10.51
C PRO A 10 -4.90 -8.25 11.23
N SER A 11 -4.86 -6.92 11.34
CA SER A 11 -5.96 -6.16 11.95
C SER A 11 -7.21 -6.12 11.07
N ALA A 12 -7.05 -6.12 9.74
CA ALA A 12 -8.18 -6.18 8.83
C ALA A 12 -8.95 -7.50 8.99
N GLU A 13 -8.24 -8.62 9.03
CA GLU A 13 -8.79 -9.96 9.28
C GLU A 13 -9.47 -10.03 10.64
N ALA A 14 -8.81 -9.53 11.70
CA ALA A 14 -9.38 -9.48 13.05
C ALA A 14 -10.72 -8.75 13.12
N ILE A 15 -10.82 -7.60 12.45
CA ILE A 15 -12.07 -6.83 12.38
C ILE A 15 -13.07 -7.59 11.53
N TRP A 16 -12.71 -8.02 10.31
CA TRP A 16 -13.62 -8.69 9.38
C TRP A 16 -14.27 -9.95 9.96
N GLN A 17 -13.54 -10.78 10.71
CA GLN A 17 -14.10 -11.98 11.33
C GLN A 17 -15.18 -11.67 12.38
N ASN A 18 -15.07 -10.54 13.09
CA ASN A 18 -16.04 -10.13 14.11
C ASN A 18 -17.12 -9.21 13.56
N TRP A 19 -16.77 -8.47 12.52
CA TRP A 19 -17.55 -7.45 11.83
C TRP A 19 -17.52 -7.71 10.33
N PRO A 20 -18.03 -8.85 9.85
CA PRO A 20 -18.10 -9.12 8.43
C PRO A 20 -19.00 -8.09 7.76
N TRP A 21 -18.92 -8.03 6.43
CA TRP A 21 -19.68 -7.08 5.63
C TRP A 21 -21.18 -7.02 5.96
N SER A 22 -21.82 -8.18 6.13
CA SER A 22 -23.24 -8.28 6.50
C SER A 22 -23.53 -7.53 7.80
N ARG A 23 -22.78 -7.84 8.86
CA ARG A 23 -22.92 -7.20 10.17
C ARG A 23 -22.62 -5.71 10.15
N MET A 24 -21.63 -5.29 9.36
CA MET A 24 -21.27 -3.88 9.18
C MET A 24 -22.47 -3.06 8.67
N LYS A 25 -23.32 -3.65 7.82
CA LYS A 25 -24.53 -3.00 7.30
C LYS A 25 -25.70 -3.03 8.27
N GLU A 26 -25.89 -4.14 8.98
CA GLU A 26 -27.04 -4.37 9.86
C GLU A 26 -26.90 -3.63 11.19
N GLU A 27 -25.69 -3.57 11.76
CA GLU A 27 -25.44 -3.05 13.10
C GLU A 27 -24.34 -1.95 13.17
N PRO A 28 -24.24 -1.00 12.22
CA PRO A 28 -23.10 -0.06 12.16
C PRO A 28 -22.93 0.78 13.44
N ALA A 29 -24.02 1.05 14.17
CA ALA A 29 -24.00 1.81 15.41
C ALA A 29 -23.26 1.12 16.56
N ARG A 30 -23.12 -0.22 16.53
CA ARG A 30 -22.44 -0.98 17.59
C ARG A 30 -20.93 -1.11 17.36
N LEU A 31 -20.45 -0.75 16.17
CA LEU A 31 -19.04 -0.90 15.78
C LEU A 31 -18.10 -0.07 16.63
N GLU A 32 -18.47 1.18 16.93
CA GLU A 32 -17.64 2.05 17.76
C GLU A 32 -17.41 1.45 19.15
N SER A 33 -18.49 0.97 19.80
CA SER A 33 -18.41 0.35 21.12
C SER A 33 -17.48 -0.85 21.10
N TRP A 34 -17.62 -1.71 20.09
CA TRP A 34 -16.76 -2.88 19.94
C TRP A 34 -15.30 -2.49 19.70
N LEU A 35 -15.03 -1.50 18.83
CA LEU A 35 -13.67 -1.03 18.58
C LEU A 35 -13.03 -0.39 19.82
N ARG A 36 -13.80 0.24 20.71
CA ARG A 36 -13.29 0.77 21.97
C ARG A 36 -12.89 -0.35 22.94
N GLU A 37 -13.71 -1.38 23.04
CA GLU A 37 -13.46 -2.55 23.88
C GLU A 37 -12.21 -3.32 23.43
N HIS A 38 -12.06 -3.51 22.12
CA HIS A 38 -10.99 -4.32 21.53
C HIS A 38 -9.82 -3.52 20.95
N TRP A 39 -9.72 -2.23 21.26
CA TRP A 39 -8.76 -1.32 20.61
C TRP A 39 -7.30 -1.78 20.76
N GLU A 40 -6.94 -2.33 21.92
CA GLU A 40 -5.60 -2.87 22.18
C GLU A 40 -5.23 -4.04 21.27
N GLY A 41 -6.24 -4.78 20.79
CA GLY A 41 -6.08 -5.87 19.85
C GLY A 41 -5.98 -5.44 18.39
N ILE A 42 -6.07 -4.14 18.07
CA ILE A 42 -6.00 -3.61 16.71
C ILE A 42 -4.65 -2.93 16.49
N ALA A 43 -3.73 -3.63 15.81
CA ALA A 43 -2.45 -3.07 15.41
C ALA A 43 -2.63 -2.13 14.21
N LEU A 44 -2.14 -0.89 14.29
CA LEU A 44 -2.36 0.13 13.25
C LEU A 44 -1.02 0.68 12.74
N ARG A 45 -0.93 0.89 11.42
CA ARG A 45 0.27 1.47 10.79
C ARG A 45 0.35 2.98 11.04
N ARG A 46 1.09 3.36 12.09
CA ARG A 46 1.22 4.75 12.59
C ARG A 46 1.78 5.74 11.57
N GLU A 47 2.57 5.27 10.61
CA GLU A 47 3.31 6.10 9.66
C GLU A 47 2.43 6.83 8.62
N ARG A 48 1.18 6.41 8.43
CA ARG A 48 0.39 6.82 7.24
C ARG A 48 -0.88 7.63 7.52
N LYS A 49 -1.23 7.92 8.78
CA LYS A 49 -2.26 8.91 9.23
C LYS A 49 -2.51 8.79 10.74
N LYS A 50 -1.83 9.60 11.55
CA LYS A 50 -2.08 9.74 12.99
C LYS A 50 -3.56 9.97 13.40
N PRO A 51 -4.45 10.60 12.60
CA PRO A 51 -5.81 10.87 13.06
C PRO A 51 -6.75 9.67 13.04
N LEU A 52 -6.74 8.83 11.98
CA LEU A 52 -7.59 7.64 11.88
C LEU A 52 -7.08 6.52 12.79
N THR A 53 -5.75 6.39 12.87
CA THR A 53 -5.08 5.27 13.55
C THR A 53 -5.00 5.39 15.07
N ASN A 54 -5.50 6.48 15.66
CA ASN A 54 -5.48 6.70 17.11
C ASN A 54 -6.89 6.93 17.68
N SER A 55 -7.95 6.59 16.94
CA SER A 55 -9.31 6.83 17.39
C SER A 55 -10.26 5.71 16.94
N PRO A 56 -10.79 4.90 17.87
CA PRO A 56 -11.79 3.88 17.54
C PRO A 56 -13.03 4.50 16.88
N VAL A 57 -13.42 5.72 17.29
CA VAL A 57 -14.52 6.48 16.69
C VAL A 57 -14.30 6.76 15.20
N LYS A 58 -13.11 7.26 14.84
CA LYS A 58 -12.82 7.60 13.45
C LYS A 58 -12.68 6.35 12.60
N LEU A 59 -12.12 5.27 13.14
CA LEU A 59 -12.07 3.99 12.43
C LEU A 59 -13.47 3.42 12.24
N ALA A 60 -14.33 3.46 13.26
CA ALA A 60 -15.72 3.02 13.15
C ALA A 60 -16.45 3.77 12.03
N GLN A 61 -16.38 5.10 12.06
CA GLN A 61 -16.99 5.94 11.04
C GLN A 61 -16.46 5.62 9.64
N PHE A 62 -15.14 5.48 9.48
CA PHE A 62 -14.53 5.12 8.20
C PHE A 62 -15.05 3.79 7.66
N LEU A 63 -15.09 2.75 8.50
CA LEU A 63 -15.52 1.41 8.10
C LEU A 63 -17.01 1.38 7.75
N SER A 64 -17.85 2.03 8.55
CA SER A 64 -19.29 2.14 8.31
C SER A 64 -19.60 2.95 7.04
N ASP A 65 -18.97 4.10 6.85
CA ASP A 65 -19.18 4.93 5.66
C ASP A 65 -18.71 4.21 4.39
N TYR A 66 -17.57 3.51 4.47
CA TYR A 66 -17.12 2.67 3.37
C TYR A 66 -18.15 1.59 3.07
N ALA A 67 -18.66 0.92 4.10
CA ALA A 67 -19.59 -0.19 3.89
C ALA A 67 -20.92 0.27 3.30
N PHE A 68 -21.37 1.44 3.72
CA PHE A 68 -22.50 2.10 3.10
C PHE A 68 -22.19 2.43 1.63
N TRP A 69 -21.10 3.16 1.36
CA TRP A 69 -20.67 3.56 0.01
C TRP A 69 -20.59 2.39 -0.96
N ALA A 70 -19.90 1.31 -0.58
CA ALA A 70 -19.76 0.14 -1.44
C ALA A 70 -21.06 -0.69 -1.58
N SER A 71 -22.10 -0.42 -0.78
CA SER A 71 -23.42 -1.03 -0.94
C SER A 71 -24.29 -0.36 -2.00
N TYR A 72 -24.06 0.92 -2.32
CA TYR A 72 -24.87 1.63 -3.31
C TYR A 72 -24.56 1.25 -4.75
N GLY A 73 -23.53 0.43 -4.96
CA GLY A 73 -23.07 0.03 -6.28
C GLY A 73 -22.47 1.24 -7.01
N LEU A 74 -21.27 1.06 -7.54
CA LEU A 74 -20.93 1.81 -8.73
C LEU A 74 -21.76 1.16 -9.84
N GLU A 75 -22.85 1.79 -10.28
CA GLU A 75 -23.62 1.28 -11.42
C GLU A 75 -22.74 1.30 -12.69
N ALA A 76 -21.99 0.21 -12.86
CA ALA A 76 -20.90 0.07 -13.82
C ALA A 76 -21.30 0.34 -15.28
N GLU A 77 -22.59 0.20 -15.58
CA GLU A 77 -23.16 0.35 -16.92
C GLU A 77 -23.25 1.82 -17.39
N THR A 78 -23.13 2.79 -16.49
CA THR A 78 -23.23 4.22 -16.83
C THR A 78 -21.90 4.95 -16.95
N PHE A 79 -20.79 4.28 -16.63
CA PHE A 79 -19.51 4.97 -16.54
C PHE A 79 -18.67 4.86 -17.82
N SER A 80 -18.00 5.96 -18.15
CA SER A 80 -16.87 5.94 -19.08
C SER A 80 -15.78 4.97 -18.60
N LYS A 81 -14.88 4.52 -19.49
CA LYS A 81 -13.74 3.65 -19.12
C LYS A 81 -12.46 4.48 -18.95
N GLY A 82 -11.44 3.89 -18.33
CA GLY A 82 -10.11 4.50 -18.25
C GLY A 82 -10.01 5.63 -17.23
N ARG A 83 -9.45 6.78 -17.64
CA ARG A 83 -9.05 7.89 -16.75
C ARG A 83 -10.23 8.62 -16.10
N GLU A 84 -11.30 8.83 -16.85
CA GLU A 84 -12.50 9.53 -16.35
C GLU A 84 -13.17 8.75 -15.21
N LEU A 85 -13.25 7.42 -15.35
CA LEU A 85 -13.78 6.55 -14.31
C LEU A 85 -12.94 6.60 -13.04
N TYR A 86 -11.62 6.60 -13.20
CA TYR A 86 -10.69 6.72 -12.08
C TYR A 86 -10.96 8.01 -11.28
N GLU A 87 -11.06 9.16 -11.94
CA GLU A 87 -11.34 10.45 -11.28
C GLU A 87 -12.71 10.46 -10.61
N LEU A 88 -13.73 9.92 -11.28
CA LEU A 88 -15.08 9.87 -10.75
C LEU A 88 -15.15 9.07 -9.44
N ILE A 89 -14.60 7.86 -9.42
CA ILE A 89 -14.59 7.00 -8.23
C ILE A 89 -13.68 7.60 -7.16
N TRP A 90 -12.55 8.21 -7.54
CA TRP A 90 -11.66 8.88 -6.60
C TRP A 90 -12.40 9.99 -5.83
N GLU A 91 -13.08 10.90 -6.55
CA GLU A 91 -13.79 12.03 -5.96
C GLU A 91 -15.02 11.58 -5.16
N ASP A 92 -15.82 10.65 -5.70
CA ASP A 92 -16.98 10.13 -5.00
C ASP A 92 -16.58 9.40 -3.70
N ALA A 93 -15.66 8.42 -3.78
CA ALA A 93 -15.23 7.68 -2.59
C ALA A 93 -14.66 8.61 -1.51
N ARG A 94 -13.88 9.63 -1.89
CA ARG A 94 -13.32 10.59 -0.93
C ARG A 94 -14.34 11.54 -0.33
N LYS A 95 -15.41 11.85 -1.04
CA LYS A 95 -16.52 12.67 -0.56
C LYS A 95 -17.42 11.88 0.39
N GLN A 96 -17.73 10.63 0.05
CA GLN A 96 -18.69 9.80 0.79
C GLN A 96 -18.06 9.09 1.99
N VAL A 97 -16.81 8.63 1.88
CA VAL A 97 -16.14 7.86 2.94
C VAL A 97 -15.34 8.79 3.84
N LYS A 98 -15.88 9.11 5.01
CA LYS A 98 -15.21 10.01 5.95
C LYS A 98 -13.86 9.45 6.37
N TYR A 99 -12.86 10.31 6.40
CA TYR A 99 -11.46 9.99 6.68
C TYR A 99 -10.74 9.10 5.64
N LEU A 100 -11.35 8.84 4.47
CA LEU A 100 -10.65 8.23 3.33
C LEU A 100 -9.64 9.22 2.73
N GLY A 101 -8.44 9.26 3.32
CA GLY A 101 -7.37 10.08 2.76
C GLY A 101 -6.70 9.40 1.55
N ARG A 102 -6.17 10.23 0.65
CA ARG A 102 -5.43 9.94 -0.59
C ARG A 102 -4.84 8.53 -0.72
N TYR A 103 -3.89 8.15 0.15
CA TYR A 103 -3.21 6.85 0.04
C TYR A 103 -4.14 5.63 0.16
N SER A 104 -5.18 5.67 1.01
CA SER A 104 -6.18 4.59 1.04
C SER A 104 -7.02 4.56 -0.21
N CYS A 105 -7.41 5.74 -0.73
CA CYS A 105 -8.19 5.82 -1.96
C CYS A 105 -7.38 5.26 -3.15
N PHE A 106 -6.12 5.64 -3.25
CA PHE A 106 -5.18 5.11 -4.23
C PHE A 106 -5.09 3.57 -4.20
N LYS A 107 -4.93 2.98 -3.01
CA LYS A 107 -4.90 1.52 -2.86
C LYS A 107 -6.27 0.86 -3.11
N LEU A 108 -7.37 1.56 -2.82
CA LEU A 108 -8.73 1.12 -3.13
C LEU A 108 -8.93 1.03 -4.65
N LEU A 109 -8.59 2.08 -5.40
CA LEU A 109 -8.77 2.09 -6.86
C LEU A 109 -7.95 0.98 -7.51
N GLU A 110 -6.71 0.78 -7.07
CA GLU A 110 -5.92 -0.35 -7.57
C GLU A 110 -6.55 -1.71 -7.23
N PHE A 111 -7.12 -1.85 -6.04
CA PHE A 111 -7.84 -3.07 -5.67
C PHE A 111 -9.03 -3.30 -6.59
N LEU A 112 -9.81 -2.26 -6.90
CA LEU A 112 -10.95 -2.34 -7.80
C LEU A 112 -10.51 -2.71 -9.23
N THR A 113 -9.40 -2.13 -9.72
CA THR A 113 -8.85 -2.47 -11.04
C THR A 113 -8.40 -3.93 -11.12
N ARG A 114 -7.60 -4.39 -10.14
CA ARG A 114 -6.97 -5.72 -10.18
C ARG A 114 -7.90 -6.87 -9.82
N TYR A 115 -8.80 -6.65 -8.86
CA TYR A 115 -9.56 -7.74 -8.23
C TYR A 115 -11.06 -7.62 -8.42
N CYS A 116 -11.55 -6.49 -8.89
CA CYS A 116 -12.97 -6.30 -9.24
C CYS A 116 -13.15 -6.04 -10.75
N GLU A 117 -12.07 -6.15 -11.54
CA GLU A 117 -12.05 -6.00 -13.00
C GLU A 117 -12.66 -4.68 -13.50
N ILE A 118 -12.57 -3.62 -12.70
CA ILE A 118 -13.05 -2.29 -13.08
C ILE A 118 -11.96 -1.62 -13.93
N PRO A 119 -12.17 -1.37 -15.25
CA PRO A 119 -11.11 -0.98 -16.17
C PRO A 119 -10.76 0.51 -16.06
N MET A 120 -10.20 0.90 -14.93
CA MET A 120 -9.70 2.24 -14.64
C MET A 120 -8.24 2.37 -15.04
N GLU A 121 -7.88 3.56 -15.51
CA GLU A 121 -6.49 3.94 -15.77
C GLU A 121 -6.11 5.11 -14.86
N MET A 122 -5.03 4.94 -14.11
CA MET A 122 -4.48 6.00 -13.28
C MET A 122 -3.92 7.11 -14.19
N PRO A 123 -4.46 8.34 -14.13
CA PRO A 123 -4.14 9.37 -15.13
C PRO A 123 -2.76 10.01 -14.93
N ASP A 124 -2.18 9.91 -13.73
CA ASP A 124 -0.84 10.39 -13.40
C ASP A 124 -0.30 9.75 -12.11
N ILE A 125 0.97 10.03 -11.83
CA ILE A 125 1.65 10.09 -10.53
C ILE A 125 0.93 10.26 -9.18
N ARG A 126 -0.31 10.77 -9.17
CA ARG A 126 -0.85 11.48 -8.00
C ARG A 126 -0.90 10.58 -6.77
N PRO A 127 -0.57 11.21 -5.64
CA PRO A 127 -1.65 11.68 -4.78
C PRO A 127 -1.62 13.20 -4.76
N ILE A 128 -2.71 13.89 -5.14
CA ILE A 128 -2.82 15.37 -5.09
C ILE A 128 -2.23 15.91 -3.79
N GLY A 129 -1.11 16.63 -3.82
CA GLY A 129 -0.37 17.15 -2.64
C GLY A 129 0.56 16.13 -1.94
N GLY A 130 0.96 15.07 -2.62
CA GLY A 130 2.02 14.16 -2.25
C GLY A 130 3.21 14.40 -3.18
N ASP A 131 4.25 15.03 -2.65
CA ASP A 131 5.37 15.49 -3.47
C ASP A 131 6.44 14.41 -3.67
N PHE A 132 6.36 13.29 -2.93
CA PHE A 132 7.47 12.36 -2.83
C PHE A 132 7.77 11.57 -4.10
N PRO A 133 6.79 11.01 -4.84
CA PRO A 133 7.08 10.35 -6.11
C PRO A 133 7.71 11.33 -7.10
N ARG A 134 7.17 12.55 -7.22
CA ARG A 134 7.67 13.60 -8.11
C ARG A 134 9.09 14.05 -7.74
N ARG A 135 9.38 14.27 -6.46
CA ARG A 135 10.73 14.59 -5.96
C ARG A 135 11.71 13.44 -6.20
N THR A 136 11.25 12.21 -6.13
CA THR A 136 12.12 11.05 -6.39
C THR A 136 12.41 10.92 -7.87
N LEU A 137 11.42 11.15 -8.73
CA LEU A 137 11.58 11.20 -10.17
C LEU A 137 12.58 12.29 -10.56
N ASP A 138 12.48 13.47 -9.94
CA ASP A 138 13.41 14.59 -10.10
C ASP A 138 14.87 14.20 -9.77
N VAL A 139 15.08 13.41 -8.71
CA VAL A 139 16.42 12.91 -8.33
C VAL A 139 16.95 11.88 -9.31
N LEU A 140 16.10 10.98 -9.82
CA LEU A 140 16.51 9.87 -10.69
C LEU A 140 16.70 10.28 -12.16
N TYR A 141 15.99 11.33 -12.59
CA TYR A 141 15.99 11.83 -13.96
C TYR A 141 16.24 13.34 -13.96
N PRO A 142 17.51 13.77 -13.80
CA PRO A 142 17.89 15.18 -13.66
C PRO A 142 17.49 16.06 -14.83
N GLU A 143 17.21 15.49 -16.00
CA GLU A 143 16.66 16.19 -17.16
C GLU A 143 15.29 16.84 -16.89
N TYR A 144 14.55 16.35 -15.89
CA TYR A 144 13.25 16.91 -15.48
C TYR A 144 13.37 17.87 -14.28
N HIS A 145 14.59 18.25 -13.89
CA HIS A 145 14.85 18.93 -12.62
C HIS A 145 14.12 20.25 -12.45
N GLY A 146 13.58 20.46 -11.24
CA GLY A 146 12.95 21.71 -10.83
C GLY A 146 11.54 21.95 -11.40
N GLY A 147 11.07 21.17 -12.37
CA GLY A 147 9.70 21.28 -12.93
C GLY A 147 8.65 20.46 -12.18
N LEU A 148 9.02 19.28 -11.68
CA LEU A 148 8.08 18.28 -11.15
C LEU A 148 7.43 18.66 -9.81
N GLY A 149 8.03 19.59 -9.06
CA GLY A 149 7.57 20.02 -7.73
C GLY A 149 6.77 21.33 -7.68
N LYS A 150 6.51 21.99 -8.82
CA LYS A 150 6.04 23.39 -8.85
C LYS A 150 4.57 23.61 -8.47
N GLY A 151 3.72 22.57 -8.52
CA GLY A 151 2.30 22.71 -8.23
C GLY A 151 1.43 21.58 -8.77
N ASN A 152 0.13 21.87 -8.91
CA ASN A 152 -0.87 20.99 -9.53
C ASN A 152 -1.69 21.74 -10.59
N ASP A 153 -1.14 22.82 -11.15
CA ASP A 153 -1.75 23.47 -12.31
C ASP A 153 -1.67 22.53 -13.55
N PRO A 154 -2.55 22.71 -14.55
CA PRO A 154 -2.60 21.84 -15.71
C PRO A 154 -1.28 21.72 -16.49
N GLU A 155 -0.44 22.75 -16.49
CA GLU A 155 0.85 22.73 -17.18
C GLU A 155 1.85 21.84 -16.43
N THR A 156 1.97 22.02 -15.11
CA THR A 156 2.79 21.16 -14.25
C THR A 156 2.35 19.70 -14.35
N LEU A 157 1.04 19.42 -14.35
CA LEU A 157 0.54 18.04 -14.45
C LEU A 157 0.87 17.40 -15.80
N ARG A 158 0.78 18.14 -16.91
CA ARG A 158 1.23 17.66 -18.23
C ARG A 158 2.74 17.37 -18.24
N PHE A 159 3.55 18.26 -17.65
CA PHE A 159 4.99 18.05 -17.56
C PHE A 159 5.34 16.81 -16.73
N VAL A 160 4.65 16.59 -15.60
CA VAL A 160 4.82 15.38 -14.79
C VAL A 160 4.43 14.12 -15.57
N ALA A 161 3.30 14.14 -16.30
CA ALA A 161 2.89 13.01 -17.13
C ALA A 161 3.94 12.68 -18.19
N GLN A 162 4.45 13.69 -18.90
CA GLN A 162 5.53 13.51 -19.88
C GLN A 162 6.80 12.91 -19.28
N ALA A 163 7.20 13.37 -18.09
CA ALA A 163 8.38 12.83 -17.40
C ALA A 163 8.17 11.36 -16.97
N VAL A 164 6.97 11.02 -16.52
CA VAL A 164 6.60 9.64 -16.17
C VAL A 164 6.57 8.74 -17.39
N ASP A 165 5.93 9.17 -18.48
CA ASP A 165 5.89 8.43 -19.75
C ASP A 165 7.30 8.17 -20.27
N GLY A 166 8.16 9.19 -20.30
CA GLY A 166 9.55 9.06 -20.71
C GLY A 166 10.35 8.08 -19.84
N ALA A 167 10.17 8.14 -18.52
CA ALA A 167 10.84 7.23 -17.59
C ALA A 167 10.36 5.77 -17.74
N ILE A 168 9.06 5.55 -17.90
CA ILE A 168 8.47 4.22 -18.14
C ILE A 168 8.91 3.67 -19.49
N GLU A 169 8.85 4.46 -20.56
CA GLU A 169 9.29 4.08 -21.90
C GLU A 169 10.78 3.69 -21.90
N ARG A 170 11.61 4.45 -21.17
CA ARG A 170 13.02 4.15 -21.00
C ARG A 170 13.24 2.81 -20.29
N LEU A 171 12.56 2.56 -19.18
CA LEU A 171 12.64 1.26 -18.46
C LEU A 171 12.18 0.09 -19.34
N ALA A 172 11.14 0.29 -20.15
CA ALA A 172 10.68 -0.74 -21.08
C ALA A 172 11.73 -1.03 -22.16
N LYS A 173 12.37 -0.01 -22.74
CA LYS A 173 13.35 -0.18 -23.83
C LYS A 173 14.73 -0.64 -23.35
N GLU A 174 15.22 -0.06 -22.27
CA GLU A 174 16.60 -0.29 -21.80
C GLU A 174 16.70 -1.50 -20.86
N GLU A 175 15.68 -1.73 -20.04
CA GLU A 175 15.70 -2.76 -18.99
C GLU A 175 14.68 -3.89 -19.23
N ASN A 176 13.89 -3.82 -20.29
CA ASN A 176 12.80 -4.77 -20.58
C ASN A 176 11.79 -4.88 -19.41
N VAL A 177 11.49 -3.74 -18.77
CA VAL A 177 10.59 -3.65 -17.62
C VAL A 177 9.34 -2.84 -18.00
N GLU A 178 8.21 -3.52 -18.16
CA GLU A 178 6.92 -2.89 -18.43
C GLU A 178 6.21 -2.51 -17.12
N LEU A 179 5.85 -1.23 -16.99
CA LEU A 179 5.20 -0.70 -15.78
C LEU A 179 3.99 0.16 -16.15
N GLY A 180 2.92 0.00 -15.39
CA GLY A 180 1.87 1.00 -15.31
C GLY A 180 2.24 2.13 -14.35
N TYR A 181 1.53 3.24 -14.44
CA TYR A 181 1.72 4.43 -13.60
C TYR A 181 1.69 4.11 -12.09
N TYR A 182 0.78 3.22 -11.67
CA TYR A 182 0.69 2.78 -10.28
C TYR A 182 1.97 2.11 -9.80
N THR A 183 2.47 1.13 -10.56
CA THR A 183 3.66 0.36 -10.16
C THR A 183 4.88 1.28 -10.12
N PHE A 184 5.00 2.18 -11.08
CA PHE A 184 6.08 3.17 -11.12
C PHE A 184 6.02 4.15 -9.92
N GLU A 185 4.84 4.67 -9.55
CA GLU A 185 4.67 5.49 -8.34
C GLU A 185 5.13 4.75 -7.09
N VAL A 186 4.73 3.49 -6.94
CA VAL A 186 5.11 2.64 -5.80
C VAL A 186 6.63 2.45 -5.77
N MET A 187 7.26 2.18 -6.92
CA MET A 187 8.71 2.05 -7.03
C MET A 187 9.46 3.33 -6.65
N LEU A 188 9.00 4.50 -7.09
CA LEU A 188 9.58 5.79 -6.69
C LEU A 188 9.49 5.99 -5.18
N CYS A 189 8.32 5.71 -4.59
CA CYS A 189 8.13 5.75 -3.15
C CYS A 189 9.09 4.78 -2.42
N ASP A 190 9.21 3.54 -2.89
CA ASP A 190 10.05 2.51 -2.28
C ASP A 190 11.54 2.80 -2.40
N TYR A 191 11.99 3.30 -3.57
CA TYR A 191 13.36 3.77 -3.76
C TYR A 191 13.73 4.83 -2.73
N ARG A 192 12.88 5.86 -2.57
CA ARG A 192 13.13 6.92 -1.59
C ARG A 192 13.18 6.37 -0.16
N GLN A 193 12.29 5.46 0.21
CA GLN A 193 12.33 4.84 1.54
C GLN A 193 13.56 3.95 1.77
N SER A 194 14.14 3.41 0.69
CA SER A 194 15.37 2.62 0.73
C SER A 194 16.58 3.54 0.85
N TRP A 195 16.64 4.59 0.03
CA TRP A 195 17.77 5.52 -0.06
C TRP A 195 17.81 6.56 1.08
N GLU A 196 16.74 7.34 1.26
CA GLU A 196 16.66 8.37 2.30
C GLU A 196 16.16 7.80 3.63
N GLY A 197 15.13 6.96 3.56
CA GLY A 197 14.46 6.40 4.74
C GLY A 197 15.25 5.28 5.42
N LYS A 198 16.24 4.71 4.73
CA LYS A 198 17.09 3.59 5.19
C LYS A 198 16.30 2.47 5.87
N ARG A 199 15.13 2.16 5.34
CA ARG A 199 14.22 1.21 5.98
C ARG A 199 13.55 0.26 5.01
N GLN A 200 13.63 0.50 3.71
CA GLN A 200 12.92 -0.27 2.69
C GLN A 200 13.86 -1.23 1.97
N TYR A 201 13.34 -2.41 1.67
CA TYR A 201 13.94 -3.45 0.85
C TYR A 201 12.81 -4.29 0.24
N PRO A 202 13.03 -4.95 -0.91
CA PRO A 202 12.09 -5.91 -1.50
C PRO A 202 11.61 -6.95 -0.47
N GLY A 203 10.29 -7.05 -0.26
CA GLY A 203 9.70 -7.96 0.71
C GLY A 203 9.42 -7.36 2.09
N ARG A 204 9.98 -6.20 2.45
CA ARG A 204 9.76 -5.58 3.78
C ARG A 204 8.28 -5.36 4.13
N SER A 205 7.45 -5.02 3.14
CA SER A 205 5.99 -4.88 3.39
C SER A 205 5.39 -6.20 3.88
N GLN A 206 5.80 -7.34 3.29
CA GLN A 206 5.37 -8.66 3.73
C GLN A 206 5.89 -9.01 5.12
N ASP A 207 7.14 -8.65 5.41
CA ASP A 207 7.76 -8.87 6.71
C ASP A 207 7.05 -8.07 7.81
N SER A 208 6.61 -6.84 7.49
CA SER A 208 5.88 -6.01 8.45
C SER A 208 4.51 -6.56 8.85
N GLU A 209 3.86 -7.34 7.98
CA GLU A 209 2.62 -8.04 8.33
C GLU A 209 2.86 -9.10 9.43
N LEU A 210 4.05 -9.72 9.48
CA LEU A 210 4.41 -10.66 10.54
C LEU A 210 4.55 -9.95 11.90
N ASP A 211 5.12 -8.74 11.91
CA ASP A 211 5.23 -7.93 13.12
C ASP A 211 3.84 -7.48 13.63
N TYR A 212 2.94 -7.07 12.73
CA TYR A 212 1.56 -6.77 13.11
C TYR A 212 0.82 -8.02 13.60
N ARG A 213 1.04 -9.18 12.96
CA ARG A 213 0.45 -10.45 13.37
C ARG A 213 0.87 -10.87 14.78
N LYS A 214 2.14 -10.65 15.14
CA LYS A 214 2.65 -10.85 16.51
C LYS A 214 1.91 -9.95 17.49
N ALA A 215 1.81 -8.65 17.20
CA ALA A 215 1.16 -7.68 18.08
C ALA A 215 -0.31 -8.04 18.37
N ILE A 216 -1.06 -8.55 17.38
CA ILE A 216 -2.46 -8.92 17.60
C ILE A 216 -2.64 -10.34 18.18
N ARG A 217 -1.62 -11.21 18.14
CA ARG A 217 -1.76 -12.61 18.60
C ARG A 217 -2.13 -12.68 20.08
N ASP A 218 -1.51 -11.83 20.88
CA ASP A 218 -1.57 -11.93 22.33
C ASP A 218 -2.95 -11.50 22.86
N HIS A 219 -3.65 -10.59 22.18
CA HIS A 219 -4.99 -10.13 22.56
C HIS A 219 -6.11 -11.11 22.17
N TRP A 220 -5.98 -11.81 21.05
CA TRP A 220 -7.09 -12.56 20.45
C TRP A 220 -6.90 -14.08 20.42
N GLY A 221 -5.80 -14.59 20.98
CA GLY A 221 -5.47 -16.01 21.02
C GLY A 221 -4.74 -16.52 19.76
N GLY A 222 -3.98 -17.60 19.95
CA GLY A 222 -3.07 -18.17 18.95
C GLY A 222 -3.75 -18.92 17.79
N GLY A 223 -5.03 -19.28 17.91
CA GLY A 223 -5.67 -20.29 17.04
C GLY A 223 -6.43 -19.80 15.79
N ASN A 224 -6.90 -18.56 15.73
CA ASN A 224 -7.99 -18.20 14.79
C ASN A 224 -7.59 -17.45 13.51
N ARG A 225 -6.31 -17.39 13.15
CA ARG A 225 -5.82 -16.35 12.21
C ARG A 225 -4.79 -16.85 11.22
N THR A 226 -5.30 -17.52 10.19
CA THR A 226 -4.50 -18.21 9.17
C THR A 226 -4.91 -17.86 7.75
N GLU A 227 -6.04 -17.19 7.51
CA GLU A 227 -6.45 -16.85 6.13
C GLU A 227 -5.44 -15.92 5.49
N MET A 228 -4.87 -14.99 6.27
CA MET A 228 -3.74 -14.18 5.82
C MET A 228 -2.58 -15.04 5.32
N PHE A 229 -2.17 -16.08 6.06
CA PHE A 229 -1.04 -16.92 5.67
C PHE A 229 -1.35 -17.78 4.44
N ALA A 230 -2.58 -18.28 4.34
CA ALA A 230 -3.03 -19.01 3.16
C ALA A 230 -2.99 -18.09 1.92
N ALA A 231 -3.61 -16.91 2.00
CA ALA A 231 -3.62 -15.93 0.92
C ALA A 231 -2.20 -15.47 0.56
N ARG A 232 -1.32 -15.26 1.54
CA ARG A 232 0.07 -14.87 1.28
C ARG A 232 0.83 -15.94 0.50
N ARG A 233 0.68 -17.21 0.87
CA ARG A 233 1.32 -18.35 0.18
C ARG A 233 0.86 -18.50 -1.27
N GLU A 234 -0.39 -18.14 -1.54
CA GLU A 234 -0.97 -18.17 -2.88
C GLU A 234 -0.54 -16.96 -3.72
N LEU A 235 -0.57 -15.76 -3.15
CA LEU A 235 -0.41 -14.51 -3.90
C LEU A 235 1.03 -14.04 -4.06
N PHE A 236 1.94 -14.44 -3.17
CA PHE A 236 3.31 -13.93 -3.14
C PHE A 236 4.35 -15.02 -3.38
N PRO A 237 5.49 -14.68 -4.00
CA PRO A 237 6.56 -15.64 -4.20
C PRO A 237 7.09 -16.15 -2.85
N HIS A 238 7.28 -17.46 -2.73
CA HIS A 238 7.67 -18.09 -1.46
C HIS A 238 9.01 -17.62 -0.92
N TRP A 239 9.92 -17.17 -1.79
CA TRP A 239 11.20 -16.59 -1.40
C TRP A 239 11.05 -15.25 -0.65
N ALA A 240 9.91 -14.56 -0.78
CA ALA A 240 9.64 -13.28 -0.12
C ALA A 240 8.86 -13.44 1.21
N LEU A 241 8.55 -14.66 1.62
CA LEU A 241 7.68 -14.95 2.77
C LEU A 241 8.49 -15.48 3.96
N GLY A 242 8.66 -14.65 4.99
CA GLY A 242 9.43 -15.02 6.18
C GLY A 242 8.90 -16.22 6.94
N GLU A 243 7.58 -16.40 6.97
CA GLU A 243 6.96 -17.58 7.57
C GLU A 243 7.32 -18.90 6.87
N ILE A 244 7.83 -18.84 5.63
CA ILE A 244 8.34 -19.99 4.88
C ILE A 244 9.87 -20.07 5.01
N GLN A 245 10.54 -18.93 4.91
CA GLN A 245 12.01 -18.85 4.85
C GLN A 245 12.69 -18.79 6.23
N GLY A 246 11.94 -18.67 7.32
CA GLY A 246 12.44 -18.80 8.69
C GLY A 246 12.68 -17.49 9.45
N TRP A 247 12.39 -16.31 8.87
CA TRP A 247 12.41 -15.05 9.62
C TRP A 247 11.01 -14.63 10.08
N SER A 248 10.94 -13.93 11.22
CA SER A 248 9.67 -13.71 11.92
C SER A 248 9.12 -12.29 11.78
N GLY A 249 9.78 -11.40 11.05
CA GLY A 249 9.43 -9.98 11.01
C GLY A 249 10.39 -9.17 10.15
N VAL A 250 10.34 -7.85 10.28
CA VAL A 250 11.21 -6.93 9.53
C VAL A 250 12.69 -7.17 9.87
N ARG A 251 13.48 -7.36 8.81
CA ARG A 251 14.94 -7.49 8.81
C ARG A 251 15.56 -6.11 8.65
N LYS A 252 15.74 -5.42 9.78
CA LYS A 252 16.06 -3.98 9.82
C LYS A 252 17.37 -3.65 9.09
N GLU A 253 18.35 -4.52 9.24
CA GLU A 253 19.66 -4.43 8.59
C GLU A 253 19.57 -4.33 7.07
N LEU A 254 18.59 -4.97 6.44
CA LEU A 254 18.40 -4.91 4.99
C LEU A 254 17.94 -3.53 4.49
N GLY A 255 17.28 -2.75 5.36
CA GLY A 255 16.79 -1.42 5.02
C GLY A 255 17.89 -0.41 4.69
N HIS A 256 19.13 -0.69 5.09
CA HIS A 256 20.28 0.19 4.91
C HIS A 256 21.12 -0.15 3.67
N VAL A 257 20.90 -1.32 3.07
CA VAL A 257 21.80 -1.92 2.06
C VAL A 257 21.96 -1.04 0.84
N LEU A 258 20.87 -0.50 0.29
CA LEU A 258 20.97 0.38 -0.89
C LEU A 258 21.84 1.62 -0.62
N ARG A 259 21.65 2.23 0.56
CA ARG A 259 22.34 3.47 0.90
C ARG A 259 23.81 3.26 1.27
N GLU A 260 24.13 2.13 1.90
CA GLU A 260 25.46 1.88 2.46
C GLU A 260 26.34 1.02 1.55
N GLN A 261 25.74 0.10 0.79
CA GLN A 261 26.44 -0.88 -0.04
C GLN A 261 26.23 -0.65 -1.54
N GLY A 262 25.32 0.25 -1.93
CA GLY A 262 25.10 0.62 -3.33
C GLY A 262 24.32 -0.41 -4.16
N TYR A 263 23.66 -1.38 -3.53
CA TYR A 263 22.81 -2.36 -4.23
C TYR A 263 21.49 -2.60 -3.49
N THR A 264 20.47 -3.09 -4.20
CA THR A 264 19.19 -3.46 -3.59
C THR A 264 19.23 -4.93 -3.15
N TRP A 265 18.97 -5.20 -1.87
CA TRP A 265 18.82 -6.58 -1.39
C TRP A 265 17.65 -7.27 -2.10
N SER A 266 17.83 -8.51 -2.53
CA SER A 266 16.77 -9.35 -3.08
C SER A 266 16.99 -10.78 -2.65
N ASP A 267 16.03 -11.37 -1.95
CA ASP A 267 16.10 -12.80 -1.55
C ASP A 267 16.03 -13.74 -2.76
N PHE A 268 15.72 -13.21 -3.96
CA PHE A 268 15.87 -13.94 -5.22
C PHE A 268 17.34 -14.03 -5.67
N LEU A 269 18.15 -12.99 -5.40
CA LEU A 269 19.54 -12.91 -5.85
C LEU A 269 20.54 -13.36 -4.78
N PHE A 270 20.20 -13.18 -3.50
CA PHE A 270 21.10 -13.39 -2.38
C PHE A 270 20.50 -14.34 -1.34
N ASP A 271 21.38 -15.12 -0.69
CA ASP A 271 21.04 -16.00 0.41
C ASP A 271 21.20 -15.25 1.75
N TYR A 272 20.06 -14.87 2.32
CA TYR A 272 20.01 -14.17 3.62
C TYR A 272 20.61 -15.00 4.76
N ALA A 273 20.36 -16.31 4.79
CA ALA A 273 20.79 -17.18 5.89
C ALA A 273 22.31 -17.43 5.86
N GLN A 274 22.92 -17.42 4.68
CA GLN A 274 24.36 -17.59 4.50
C GLN A 274 25.14 -16.26 4.51
N THR A 275 24.46 -15.12 4.35
CA THR A 275 25.11 -13.81 4.34
C THR A 275 25.38 -13.31 5.75
N ALA A 276 26.63 -13.42 6.19
CA ALA A 276 27.09 -12.83 7.46
C ALA A 276 27.47 -11.34 7.34
N ASP A 277 27.88 -10.90 6.14
CA ASP A 277 28.36 -9.53 5.85
C ASP A 277 27.61 -8.98 4.62
N LEU A 278 26.76 -7.98 4.83
CA LEU A 278 25.97 -7.37 3.76
C LEU A 278 26.81 -6.60 2.74
N SER A 279 28.09 -6.30 3.00
CA SER A 279 28.99 -5.75 1.97
C SER A 279 29.47 -6.82 0.97
N LYS A 280 29.28 -8.11 1.31
CA LYS A 280 29.68 -9.27 0.52
C LYS A 280 28.56 -10.32 0.55
N PRO A 281 27.40 -10.04 -0.05
CA PRO A 281 26.27 -10.95 0.00
C PRO A 281 26.60 -12.27 -0.69
N VAL A 282 26.12 -13.37 -0.13
CA VAL A 282 26.23 -14.69 -0.75
C VAL A 282 25.19 -14.77 -1.86
N SER A 283 25.63 -14.89 -3.12
CA SER A 283 24.74 -15.08 -4.27
C SER A 283 24.09 -16.47 -4.25
N LYS A 284 22.88 -16.56 -4.82
CA LYS A 284 22.19 -17.82 -5.11
C LYS A 284 22.53 -18.37 -6.48
#